data_AF-A0A7K1CSN8-F1
#
_entry.id   AF-A0A7K1CSN8-F1
#
_cell.length_a   1.000
_cell.length_b   1.000
_cell.length_c   1.000
_cell.angle_alpha   90.00
_cell.angle_beta   90.00
_cell.angle_gamma   90.00
#
_symmetry.space_group_name_H-M   'P 1'
#
loop_
_entity.id
_entity.type
_entity.pdbx_description
1 polymer ?
#
loop_
_entity_poly.entity_id
_entity_poly.type
_entity_poly.pdbx_seq_one_letter_code
_entity_poly.pdbx_strand_id
1 'polypeptide(L)'
;EYTSLAREQLKMYEANGFGHLPVCIAKTHLSISGDPTLKGAPTGHTLTVREVRASVGAGFIYPICGDMRTMPGLGSQPAALSIDIGEDGKVVGLF
;
A
#
# COMPACT_ATOMS: atom_id res chain seq x y z
N GLU A 1 -14.89 8.18 3.16
CA GLU A 1 -14.99 9.41 2.36
C GLU A 1 -14.07 9.37 1.15
N TYR A 2 -14.40 10.11 0.10
CA TYR A 2 -13.58 10.21 -1.12
C TYR A 2 -13.10 11.65 -1.29
N THR A 3 -11.81 11.84 -1.56
CA THR A 3 -11.28 13.12 -2.03
C THR A 3 -11.87 13.50 -3.39
N SER A 4 -11.73 14.77 -3.79
CA SER A 4 -12.11 15.23 -5.14
C SER A 4 -11.44 14.40 -6.24
N LEU A 5 -10.13 14.17 -6.11
CA LEU A 5 -9.34 13.36 -7.04
C LEU A 5 -9.88 11.92 -7.14
N ALA A 6 -10.14 11.26 -6.02
CA ALA A 6 -10.67 9.90 -6.01
C ALA A 6 -12.04 9.81 -6.69
N ARG A 7 -12.92 10.81 -6.48
CA ARG A 7 -14.23 10.87 -7.14
C ARG A 7 -14.11 11.01 -8.65
N GLU A 8 -13.18 11.84 -9.12
CA GLU A 8 -12.95 12.05 -10.55
C GLU A 8 -12.39 10.78 -11.21
N GLN A 9 -11.41 10.14 -10.58
CA GLN A 9 -10.83 8.88 -11.06
C GLN A 9 -11.87 7.76 -11.15
N LEU A 10 -12.73 7.61 -10.14
CA LEU A 10 -13.81 6.62 -10.16
C LEU A 10 -14.77 6.86 -11.33
N LYS A 11 -15.22 8.11 -11.53
CA LYS A 11 -16.09 8.46 -12.67
C LYS A 11 -15.44 8.12 -14.01
N MET A 12 -14.16 8.42 -14.16
CA MET A 12 -13.38 8.10 -15.35
C MET A 12 -13.30 6.58 -15.58
N TYR A 13 -13.03 5.80 -14.53
CA TYR A 13 -12.96 4.35 -14.64
C TYR A 13 -14.31 3.70 -14.96
N GLU A 14 -15.41 4.21 -14.40
CA GLU A 14 -16.76 3.80 -14.77
C GLU A 14 -17.07 4.11 -16.24
N ALA A 15 -16.76 5.32 -16.71
CA ALA A 15 -16.96 5.73 -18.11
C ALA A 15 -16.15 4.87 -19.10
N ASN A 16 -14.98 4.40 -18.69
CA ASN A 16 -14.13 3.50 -19.47
C ASN A 16 -14.53 2.02 -19.36
N GLY A 17 -15.64 1.71 -18.68
CA GLY A 17 -16.18 0.35 -18.57
C GLY A 17 -15.50 -0.51 -17.49
N PHE A 18 -14.65 0.04 -16.63
CA PHE A 18 -13.95 -0.69 -15.58
C PHE A 18 -14.74 -0.81 -14.27
N GLY A 19 -15.95 -0.27 -14.20
CA GLY A 19 -16.78 -0.29 -12.96
C GLY A 19 -17.17 -1.68 -12.46
N HIS A 20 -17.01 -2.71 -13.29
CA HIS A 20 -17.28 -4.11 -12.90
C HIS A 20 -16.04 -4.84 -12.35
N LEU A 21 -14.87 -4.21 -12.39
CA LEU A 21 -13.65 -4.83 -11.89
C LEU A 21 -13.69 -4.96 -10.35
N PRO A 22 -13.16 -6.06 -9.78
CA PRO A 22 -13.03 -6.22 -8.35
C PRO A 22 -12.16 -5.13 -7.71
N VAL A 23 -12.37 -4.91 -6.42
CA VAL A 23 -11.71 -3.85 -5.64
C VAL A 23 -10.66 -4.44 -4.70
N CYS A 24 -9.43 -3.96 -4.76
CA CYS A 24 -8.34 -4.30 -3.83
C CYS A 24 -7.99 -3.07 -2.98
N ILE A 25 -8.37 -3.05 -1.70
CA ILE A 25 -8.20 -1.87 -0.86
C ILE A 25 -6.76 -1.77 -0.35
N ALA A 26 -6.05 -0.72 -0.75
CA ALA A 26 -4.71 -0.42 -0.26
C ALA A 26 -4.78 0.49 0.98
N LYS A 27 -4.70 -0.12 2.16
CA LYS A 27 -4.66 0.59 3.46
C LYS A 27 -3.55 0.06 4.37
N THR A 28 -3.32 0.71 5.51
CA THR A 28 -2.40 0.19 6.52
C THR A 28 -2.77 -1.23 6.98
N HIS A 29 -1.76 -2.08 7.14
CA HIS A 29 -1.90 -3.45 7.67
C HIS A 29 -1.90 -3.48 9.21
N LEU A 30 -1.58 -2.36 9.86
CA LEU A 30 -1.38 -2.26 11.30
C LEU A 30 -2.67 -2.08 12.11
N SER A 31 -3.80 -1.92 11.43
CA SER A 31 -5.12 -1.63 11.99
C SER A 31 -6.21 -2.17 11.05
N ILE A 32 -7.41 -2.41 11.58
CA ILE A 32 -8.60 -2.69 10.76
C ILE A 32 -9.06 -1.42 10.04
N SER A 33 -8.90 -0.26 10.66
CA SER A 33 -9.19 1.05 10.06
C SER A 33 -8.13 1.46 9.01
N GLY A 34 -8.21 2.71 8.56
CA GLY A 34 -7.16 3.37 7.78
C GLY A 34 -6.04 3.99 8.64
N ASP A 35 -6.22 4.06 9.96
CA ASP A 35 -5.29 4.68 10.89
C ASP A 35 -4.44 3.61 11.61
N PRO A 36 -3.10 3.59 11.45
CA PRO A 36 -2.23 2.59 12.06
C PRO A 36 -2.18 2.64 13.59
N THR A 37 -2.62 3.74 14.22
CA THR A 37 -2.58 3.92 15.68
C THR A 37 -3.76 3.26 16.38
N LEU A 38 -4.87 3.04 15.68
CA LEU A 38 -6.07 2.41 16.25
C LEU A 38 -5.91 0.89 16.29
N LYS A 39 -5.80 0.31 17.49
CA LYS A 39 -5.58 -1.14 17.69
C LYS A 39 -6.86 -1.87 18.08
N GLY A 40 -6.84 -3.20 17.96
CA GLY A 40 -7.96 -4.06 18.30
C GLY A 40 -9.10 -3.99 17.29
N ALA A 41 -10.32 -3.79 17.77
CA ALA A 41 -11.54 -3.72 16.96
C ALA A 41 -12.14 -2.29 16.97
N PRO A 42 -11.51 -1.30 16.32
CA PRO A 42 -12.02 0.07 16.32
C PRO A 42 -13.35 0.17 15.58
N THR A 43 -14.32 0.85 16.17
CA THR A 43 -15.65 1.10 15.60
C THR A 43 -15.82 2.57 15.27
N GLY A 44 -16.79 2.90 14.39
CA GLY A 44 -17.11 4.30 14.03
C GLY A 44 -16.03 5.04 13.23
N HIS A 45 -15.02 4.33 12.71
CA HIS A 45 -13.97 4.95 11.91
C HIS A 45 -14.42 5.17 10.46
N THR A 46 -14.03 6.31 9.88
CA THR A 46 -14.26 6.61 8.47
C THR A 46 -13.00 6.27 7.67
N LEU A 47 -13.12 5.43 6.64
CA LEU A 47 -12.03 5.17 5.72
C LEU A 47 -11.99 6.24 4.62
N THR A 48 -10.92 7.01 4.56
CA THR A 48 -10.73 8.05 3.54
C THR A 48 -9.92 7.50 2.36
N VAL A 49 -10.48 7.59 1.15
CA VAL A 49 -9.82 7.21 -0.10
C VAL A 49 -9.19 8.44 -0.72
N ARG A 50 -7.85 8.47 -0.79
CA ARG A 50 -7.05 9.59 -1.29
C ARG A 50 -7.03 9.66 -2.81
N GLU A 51 -6.85 8.50 -3.44
CA GLU A 51 -6.82 8.33 -4.89
C GLU A 51 -7.22 6.89 -5.24
N VAL A 52 -7.53 6.64 -6.50
CA VAL A 52 -7.90 5.33 -7.04
C VAL A 52 -7.05 5.08 -8.27
N ARG A 53 -6.55 3.85 -8.40
CA ARG A 53 -5.79 3.40 -9.56
C ARG A 53 -6.41 2.13 -10.13
N ALA A 54 -6.29 1.93 -11.43
CA ALA A 54 -6.76 0.72 -12.11
C ALA A 54 -5.59 -0.11 -12.61
N SER A 55 -5.49 -1.36 -12.14
CA SER A 55 -4.57 -2.38 -12.69
C SER A 55 -5.34 -3.24 -13.68
N VAL A 56 -5.66 -2.66 -14.85
CA VAL A 56 -6.54 -3.29 -15.85
C VAL A 56 -6.01 -4.65 -16.32
N GLY A 57 -4.71 -4.78 -16.55
CA GLY A 57 -4.10 -6.06 -16.93
C GLY A 57 -4.19 -7.15 -15.85
N ALA A 58 -4.20 -6.75 -14.58
CA ALA A 58 -4.40 -7.68 -13.46
C ALA A 58 -5.90 -7.85 -13.11
N GLY A 59 -6.79 -7.06 -13.73
CA GLY A 59 -8.23 -7.18 -13.58
C GLY A 59 -8.79 -6.59 -12.28
N PHE A 60 -8.20 -5.55 -11.69
CA PHE A 60 -8.77 -4.92 -10.49
C PHE A 60 -8.53 -3.40 -10.41
N ILE A 61 -9.37 -2.73 -9.63
CA ILE A 61 -9.22 -1.34 -9.21
C ILE A 61 -8.77 -1.31 -7.75
N TYR A 62 -7.84 -0.43 -7.39
CA TYR A 62 -7.35 -0.33 -6.02
C TYR A 62 -7.41 1.12 -5.49
N PRO A 63 -8.32 1.40 -4.54
CA PRO A 63 -8.33 2.66 -3.81
C PRO A 63 -7.19 2.69 -2.79
N ILE A 64 -6.51 3.83 -2.71
CA ILE A 64 -5.42 4.08 -1.77
C ILE A 64 -5.95 4.90 -0.61
N CYS A 65 -5.97 4.30 0.58
CA CYS A 65 -6.60 4.83 1.79
C CYS A 65 -5.59 5.33 2.83
N GLY A 66 -4.53 5.98 2.35
CA GLY A 66 -3.43 6.51 3.16
C GLY A 66 -2.16 6.72 2.33
N ASP A 67 -1.02 6.78 3.01
CA ASP A 67 0.28 6.85 2.36
C ASP A 67 0.84 5.45 2.18
N MET A 68 0.94 5.03 0.91
CA MET A 68 1.53 3.75 0.53
C MET A 68 2.94 3.97 -0.02
N ARG A 69 3.92 3.35 0.64
CA ARG A 69 5.31 3.35 0.16
C ARG A 69 5.47 2.23 -0.86
N THR A 70 5.67 2.61 -2.11
CA THR A 70 6.00 1.67 -3.19
C THR A 70 7.51 1.45 -3.32
N MET A 71 8.31 2.31 -2.69
CA MET A 71 9.77 2.23 -2.68
C MET A 71 10.28 2.38 -1.24
N PRO A 72 10.75 1.30 -0.59
CA PRO A 72 11.35 1.40 0.73
C PRO A 72 12.74 2.06 0.64
N GLY A 73 13.06 2.90 1.61
CA GLY A 73 14.41 3.45 1.79
C GLY A 73 15.29 2.54 2.65
N LEU A 74 16.59 2.85 2.70
CA LEU A 74 17.54 2.20 3.61
C LEU A 74 17.42 2.80 5.03
N GLY A 75 17.69 1.97 6.04
CA GLY A 75 17.82 2.43 7.42
C GLY A 75 19.09 3.27 7.64
N SER A 76 19.19 3.93 8.79
CA SER A 76 20.38 4.71 9.16
C SER A 76 21.66 3.87 9.21
N GLN A 77 21.55 2.60 9.59
CA GLN A 77 22.58 1.58 9.47
C GLN A 77 22.02 0.45 8.58
N PRO A 78 22.27 0.48 7.27
CA PRO A 78 21.77 -0.56 6.38
C PRO A 78 22.51 -1.88 6.63
N ALA A 79 21.79 -3.01 6.52
CA ALA A 79 22.37 -4.34 6.69
C ALA A 79 23.59 -4.58 5.78
N ALA A 80 23.66 -3.90 4.64
CA ALA A 80 24.82 -3.92 3.73
C ALA A 80 26.16 -3.59 4.39
N LEU A 81 26.19 -2.85 5.51
CA LEU A 81 27.43 -2.58 6.26
C LEU A 81 27.97 -3.82 6.98
N SER A 82 27.11 -4.81 7.24
CA SER A 82 27.45 -6.06 7.93
C SER A 82 27.56 -7.25 6.99
N ILE A 83 27.16 -7.10 5.72
CA ILE A 83 27.20 -8.18 4.72
C ILE A 83 28.62 -8.30 4.18
N ASP A 84 29.20 -9.51 4.30
CA ASP A 84 30.53 -9.81 3.80
C ASP A 84 30.70 -11.31 3.48
N ILE A 85 31.88 -11.72 3.04
CA ILE A 85 32.29 -13.11 2.83
C ILE A 85 33.33 -13.47 3.90
N GLY A 86 32.99 -14.44 4.76
CA GLY A 86 33.89 -14.97 5.79
C GLY A 86 35.06 -15.77 5.22
N GLU A 87 36.01 -16.13 6.10
CA GLU A 87 37.23 -16.85 5.72
C GLU A 87 36.98 -18.24 5.12
N ASP A 88 35.85 -18.87 5.44
CA ASP A 88 35.42 -20.14 4.86
C ASP A 88 34.66 -19.98 3.52
N GLY A 89 34.63 -18.76 2.98
CA GLY A 89 33.95 -18.40 1.74
C GLY A 89 32.43 -18.27 1.89
N LYS A 90 31.88 -18.32 3.11
CA LYS A 90 30.43 -18.19 3.33
C LYS A 90 30.01 -16.75 3.57
N VAL A 91 28.81 -16.41 3.11
CA VAL A 91 28.21 -15.10 3.36
C VAL A 91 27.87 -14.95 4.85
N VAL A 92 28.26 -13.81 5.43
CA VAL A 92 27.91 -13.40 6.80
C VAL A 92 27.07 -12.11 6.77
N GLY A 93 26.24 -11.89 7.80
CA GLY A 93 25.46 -10.65 7.98
C GLY A 93 24.26 -10.44 7.04
N LEU A 94 23.89 -11.45 6.23
CA LEU A 94 22.73 -11.42 5.34
C LEU A 94 21.41 -11.73 6.06
N PHE A 95 21.46 -12.45 7.18
CA PHE A 95 20.33 -12.89 7.99
C PHE A 95 20.64 -12.80 9.47
#